data_AF-A1RTV6-F1
#
_entry.id   AF-A1RTV6-F1
#
_cell.length_a   1.000
_cell.length_b   1.000
_cell.length_c   1.000
_cell.angle_alpha   90.00
_cell.angle_beta   90.00
_cell.angle_gamma   90.00
#
_symmetry.space_group_name_H-M   'P 1'
#
loop_
_entity.id
_entity.type
_entity.pdbx_description
1 polymer ?
#
loop_
_entity_poly.entity_id
_entity_poly.type
_entity_poly.pdbx_seq_one_letter_code
_entity_poly.pdbx_strand_id
1 'polypeptide(L)'
;MTDILTVVDTLCKTPRVGWLQRGVTDAETVCAHSLLVTLLAGEIAARLNTEGVDINMAEVLAVAAVHDLAEAVLGHPGREVRDRLRWEELEEEVFKREFPHLAEFFRWYRYETNTVGRIVAFADKLATLIRACRYSQLGYPTEDLARSLYKKLMAYDDFAHILDYYVSKYCRGLS
;
A
#
# COMPACT_ATOMS: atom_id res chain seq x y z
N MET A 1 22.95 -7.81 -7.53
CA MET A 1 21.61 -7.80 -8.14
C MET A 1 20.82 -8.90 -7.48
N THR A 2 19.76 -8.54 -6.78
CA THR A 2 18.85 -9.50 -6.13
C THR A 2 18.17 -10.37 -7.18
N ASP A 3 18.13 -11.68 -6.94
CA ASP A 3 17.38 -12.62 -7.76
C ASP A 3 15.86 -12.38 -7.62
N ILE A 4 15.16 -12.15 -8.73
CA ILE A 4 13.74 -11.76 -8.74
C ILE A 4 12.86 -12.89 -8.17
N LEU A 5 13.20 -14.16 -8.41
CA LEU A 5 12.46 -15.28 -7.84
C LEU A 5 12.55 -15.24 -6.30
N THR A 6 13.75 -15.05 -5.77
CA THR A 6 13.98 -14.92 -4.32
C THR A 6 13.22 -13.73 -3.72
N VAL A 7 13.13 -12.61 -4.44
CA VAL A 7 12.34 -11.44 -4.00
C VAL A 7 10.88 -11.81 -3.83
N VAL A 8 10.25 -12.38 -4.86
CA VAL A 8 8.84 -12.77 -4.81
C VAL A 8 8.59 -13.81 -3.72
N ASP A 9 9.43 -14.84 -3.64
CA ASP A 9 9.34 -15.87 -2.61
C ASP A 9 9.39 -15.29 -1.20
N THR A 10 10.27 -14.31 -0.98
CA THR A 10 10.41 -13.63 0.32
C THR A 10 9.16 -12.81 0.63
N LEU A 11 8.69 -11.98 -0.30
CA LEU A 11 7.51 -11.14 -0.09
C LEU A 11 6.24 -11.98 0.13
N CYS A 12 6.09 -13.10 -0.59
CA CYS A 12 4.93 -13.97 -0.46
C CYS A 12 4.97 -14.88 0.77
N LYS A 13 6.11 -14.96 1.47
CA LYS A 13 6.25 -15.63 2.78
C LYS A 13 6.32 -14.66 3.96
N THR A 14 6.46 -13.35 3.71
CA THR A 14 6.56 -12.32 4.76
C THR A 14 5.17 -11.84 5.17
N PRO A 15 4.68 -12.15 6.38
CA PRO A 15 3.41 -11.60 6.87
C PRO A 15 3.57 -10.11 7.19
N ARG A 16 2.52 -9.30 6.95
CA ARG A 16 2.50 -7.91 7.41
C ARG A 16 2.36 -7.86 8.93
N VAL A 17 3.49 -7.68 9.61
CA VAL A 17 3.65 -7.83 11.07
C VAL A 17 2.67 -6.98 11.90
N GLY A 18 2.21 -5.85 11.38
CA GLY A 18 1.21 -5.01 12.07
C GLY A 18 -0.13 -5.71 12.34
N TRP A 19 -0.49 -6.73 11.54
CA TRP A 19 -1.66 -7.58 11.75
C TRP A 19 -1.40 -8.65 12.79
N LEU A 20 -0.22 -9.29 12.75
CA LEU A 20 0.20 -10.27 13.77
C LEU A 20 0.21 -9.65 15.16
N GLN A 21 0.71 -8.41 15.29
CA GLN A 21 0.70 -7.64 16.54
C GLN A 21 -0.71 -7.36 17.09
N ARG A 22 -1.75 -7.45 16.24
CA ARG A 22 -3.16 -7.30 16.61
C ARG A 22 -3.88 -8.65 16.80
N GLY A 23 -3.13 -9.76 16.81
CA GLY A 23 -3.66 -11.10 17.02
C GLY A 23 -4.24 -11.77 15.78
N VAL A 24 -4.11 -11.16 14.59
CA VAL A 24 -4.53 -11.80 13.33
C VAL A 24 -3.56 -12.95 13.02
N THR A 25 -4.02 -14.19 13.15
CA THR A 25 -3.15 -15.37 12.97
C THR A 25 -2.85 -15.68 11.50
N ASP A 26 -3.83 -15.44 10.62
CA ASP A 26 -3.69 -15.56 9.16
C ASP A 26 -3.53 -14.16 8.54
N ALA A 27 -2.45 -13.48 8.91
CA ALA A 27 -2.15 -12.15 8.40
C ALA A 27 -1.78 -12.21 6.92
N GLU A 28 -2.29 -11.25 6.14
CA GLU A 28 -1.89 -11.08 4.74
C GLU A 28 -0.37 -10.92 4.63
N THR A 29 0.19 -11.45 3.54
CA THR A 29 1.60 -11.30 3.22
C THR A 29 1.85 -9.99 2.49
N VAL A 30 3.10 -9.54 2.44
CA VAL A 30 3.49 -8.35 1.68
C VAL A 30 3.07 -8.50 0.21
N CYS A 31 3.33 -9.65 -0.38
CA CYS A 31 2.88 -10.01 -1.74
C CYS A 31 1.36 -9.90 -1.94
N ALA A 32 0.55 -10.40 -1.00
CA ALA A 32 -0.91 -10.30 -1.08
C ALA A 32 -1.38 -8.83 -0.98
N HIS A 33 -0.71 -8.04 -0.13
CA HIS A 33 -0.94 -6.60 -0.04
C HIS A 33 -0.55 -5.88 -1.34
N SER A 34 0.65 -6.11 -1.88
CA SER A 34 1.10 -5.49 -3.13
C SER A 34 0.18 -5.81 -4.32
N LEU A 35 -0.36 -7.03 -4.39
CA LEU A 35 -1.37 -7.37 -5.38
C LEU A 35 -2.66 -6.57 -5.19
N LEU A 36 -3.16 -6.46 -3.95
CA LEU A 36 -4.34 -5.65 -3.64
C LEU A 36 -4.12 -4.17 -3.99
N VAL A 37 -2.95 -3.61 -3.65
CA VAL A 37 -2.57 -2.24 -4.00
C VAL A 37 -2.55 -2.04 -5.52
N THR A 38 -1.95 -2.98 -6.25
CA THR A 38 -1.88 -2.91 -7.73
C THR A 38 -3.26 -2.92 -8.37
N LEU A 39 -4.15 -3.81 -7.91
CA LEU A 39 -5.52 -3.88 -8.41
C LEU A 39 -6.31 -2.61 -8.08
N LEU A 40 -6.23 -2.12 -6.84
CA LEU A 40 -6.91 -0.88 -6.44
C LEU A 40 -6.38 0.32 -7.22
N ALA A 41 -5.06 0.46 -7.36
CA ALA A 41 -4.45 1.56 -8.09
C ALA A 41 -4.87 1.56 -9.57
N GLY A 42 -4.93 0.38 -10.20
CA GLY A 42 -5.45 0.22 -11.55
C GLY A 42 -6.91 0.63 -11.68
N GLU A 43 -7.79 0.15 -10.80
CA GLU A 43 -9.22 0.52 -10.80
C GLU A 43 -9.42 2.03 -10.59
N ILE A 44 -8.64 2.63 -9.68
CA ILE A 44 -8.68 4.07 -9.39
C ILE A 44 -8.25 4.86 -10.62
N ALA A 45 -7.12 4.50 -11.23
CA ALA A 45 -6.61 5.18 -12.42
C ALA A 45 -7.55 5.02 -13.62
N ALA A 46 -8.16 3.85 -13.80
CA ALA A 46 -9.14 3.61 -14.85
C ALA A 46 -10.38 4.49 -14.66
N ARG A 47 -10.89 4.59 -13.42
CA ARG A 47 -12.01 5.46 -13.09
C ARG A 47 -11.70 6.94 -13.36
N LEU A 48 -10.54 7.42 -12.90
CA LEU A 48 -10.12 8.80 -13.14
C LEU A 48 -9.96 9.10 -14.65
N ASN A 49 -9.46 8.15 -15.44
CA ASN A 49 -9.44 8.26 -16.90
C ASN A 49 -10.86 8.42 -17.48
N THR A 50 -11.85 7.68 -16.99
CA THR A 50 -13.25 7.85 -17.42
C THR A 50 -13.85 9.20 -17.01
N GLU A 51 -13.31 9.81 -15.96
CA GLU A 51 -13.67 11.16 -15.48
C GLU A 51 -12.89 12.27 -16.21
N GLY A 52 -12.03 11.91 -17.18
CA GLY A 52 -11.32 12.84 -18.06
C GLY A 52 -9.90 13.22 -17.59
N VAL A 53 -9.36 12.55 -16.57
CA VAL A 53 -7.98 12.75 -16.11
C VAL A 53 -7.03 11.88 -16.95
N ASP A 54 -6.08 12.48 -17.66
CA ASP A 54 -5.09 11.73 -18.46
C ASP A 54 -4.06 11.04 -17.56
N ILE A 55 -4.24 9.73 -17.34
CA ILE A 55 -3.38 8.91 -16.47
C ILE A 55 -2.82 7.73 -17.24
N ASN A 56 -1.49 7.64 -17.28
CA ASN A 56 -0.80 6.49 -17.83
C ASN A 56 -0.97 5.26 -16.91
N MET A 57 -1.85 4.35 -17.34
CA MET A 57 -2.15 3.10 -16.63
C MET A 57 -0.91 2.21 -16.43
N ALA A 58 0.01 2.17 -17.39
CA ALA A 58 1.20 1.32 -17.30
C ALA A 58 2.13 1.80 -16.18
N GLU A 59 2.29 3.12 -16.02
CA GLU A 59 3.07 3.70 -14.93
C GLU A 59 2.44 3.44 -13.57
N VAL A 60 1.11 3.59 -13.44
CA VAL A 60 0.39 3.29 -12.19
C VAL A 60 0.58 1.84 -11.77
N LEU A 61 0.37 0.90 -12.69
CA LEU A 61 0.53 -0.52 -12.40
C LEU A 61 1.98 -0.88 -12.09
N ALA A 62 2.95 -0.30 -12.81
CA ALA A 62 4.37 -0.54 -12.57
C ALA A 62 4.80 -0.02 -11.19
N VAL A 63 4.43 1.21 -10.83
CA VAL A 63 4.76 1.81 -9.52
C VAL A 63 4.10 1.03 -8.38
N ALA A 64 2.82 0.66 -8.52
CA ALA A 64 2.11 -0.11 -7.52
C ALA A 64 2.69 -1.52 -7.31
N ALA A 65 3.06 -2.21 -8.39
CA ALA A 65 3.60 -3.56 -8.32
C ALA A 65 4.95 -3.62 -7.58
N VAL A 66 5.73 -2.53 -7.62
CA VAL A 66 7.09 -2.50 -7.06
C VAL A 66 7.21 -1.75 -5.74
N HIS A 67 6.14 -1.09 -5.24
CA HIS A 67 6.27 -0.12 -4.14
C HIS A 67 6.91 -0.67 -2.85
N ASP A 68 6.70 -1.96 -2.55
CA ASP A 68 7.21 -2.65 -1.35
C ASP A 68 8.42 -3.56 -1.61
N LEU A 69 9.09 -3.49 -2.77
CA LEU A 69 10.23 -4.38 -3.07
C LEU A 69 11.37 -4.31 -2.05
N ALA A 70 11.55 -3.16 -1.39
CA ALA A 70 12.55 -3.00 -0.34
C ALA A 70 12.32 -3.96 0.86
N GLU A 71 11.08 -4.38 1.09
CA GLU A 71 10.75 -5.29 2.19
C GLU A 71 11.26 -6.72 1.97
N ALA A 72 11.65 -7.09 0.73
CA ALA A 72 12.35 -8.35 0.48
C ALA A 72 13.76 -8.38 1.12
N VAL A 73 14.32 -7.21 1.42
CA VAL A 73 15.64 -7.05 2.04
C VAL A 73 15.50 -6.65 3.51
N LEU A 74 14.60 -5.70 3.81
CA LEU A 74 14.44 -5.14 5.15
C LEU A 74 13.45 -5.92 6.04
N GLY A 75 12.67 -6.82 5.43
CA GLY A 75 11.48 -7.40 6.06
C GLY A 75 10.36 -6.37 6.23
N HIS A 76 9.32 -6.75 6.97
CA HIS A 76 8.19 -5.87 7.30
C HIS A 76 8.13 -5.63 8.82
N PRO A 77 9.01 -4.81 9.43
CA PRO A 77 8.96 -4.58 10.87
C PRO A 77 7.70 -3.82 11.29
N GLY A 78 7.27 -4.01 12.53
CA GLY A 78 6.12 -3.30 13.09
C GLY A 78 6.34 -1.78 13.16
N ARG A 79 5.23 -1.04 13.25
CA ARG A 79 5.22 0.43 13.20
C ARG A 79 6.16 1.08 14.22
N GLU A 80 6.25 0.55 15.44
CA GLU A 80 7.10 1.12 16.50
C GLU A 80 8.59 1.16 16.13
N VAL A 81 9.06 0.21 15.32
CA VAL A 81 10.44 0.18 14.83
C VAL A 81 10.59 1.18 13.69
N ARG A 82 9.64 1.19 12.75
CA ARG A 82 9.65 2.12 11.60
C ARG A 82 9.64 3.58 12.06
N ASP A 83 8.83 3.93 13.05
CA ASP A 83 8.69 5.30 13.57
C ASP A 83 9.95 5.80 14.32
N ARG A 84 10.88 4.92 14.70
CA ARG A 84 12.16 5.29 15.37
C ARG A 84 13.33 5.47 14.40
N LEU A 85 13.13 5.12 13.14
CA LEU A 85 14.14 5.16 12.10
C LEU A 85 13.68 6.11 10.99
N ARG A 86 14.61 6.53 10.14
CA ARG A 86 14.29 7.18 8.88
C ARG A 86 13.96 6.09 7.86
N TRP A 87 12.83 5.42 8.07
CA TRP A 87 12.47 4.18 7.37
C TRP A 87 12.45 4.38 5.85
N GLU A 88 11.90 5.50 5.39
CA GLU A 88 11.89 5.90 3.98
C GLU A 88 13.29 5.96 3.36
N GLU A 89 14.30 6.39 4.11
CA GLU A 89 15.67 6.46 3.60
C GLU A 89 16.29 5.09 3.45
N LEU A 90 16.03 4.19 4.41
CA LEU A 90 16.50 2.81 4.34
C LEU A 90 15.87 2.09 3.14
N GLU A 91 14.58 2.30 2.90
CA GLU A 91 13.90 1.77 1.71
C GLU A 91 14.54 2.34 0.44
N GLU A 92 14.74 3.66 0.37
CA GLU A 92 15.35 4.30 -0.79
C GLU A 92 16.78 3.81 -1.05
N GLU A 93 17.58 3.58 -0.01
CA GLU A 93 18.91 2.99 -0.10
C GLU A 93 18.87 1.57 -0.69
N VAL A 94 17.91 0.74 -0.27
CA VAL A 94 17.70 -0.59 -0.85
C VAL A 94 17.31 -0.49 -2.31
N PHE A 95 16.41 0.42 -2.69
CA PHE A 95 16.09 0.65 -4.10
C PHE A 95 17.32 1.08 -4.90
N LYS A 96 18.10 2.03 -4.41
CA LYS A 96 19.34 2.48 -5.10
C LYS A 96 20.35 1.35 -5.27
N ARG A 97 20.46 0.43 -4.31
CA ARG A 97 21.44 -0.65 -4.32
C ARG A 97 20.98 -1.86 -5.12
N GLU A 98 19.76 -2.33 -4.89
CA GLU A 98 19.25 -3.60 -5.43
C GLU A 98 18.39 -3.41 -6.68
N PHE A 99 17.66 -2.30 -6.77
CA PHE A 99 16.69 -2.01 -7.82
C PHE A 99 16.89 -0.61 -8.44
N PRO A 100 18.12 -0.23 -8.85
CA PRO A 100 18.42 1.17 -9.22
C PRO A 100 17.55 1.70 -10.37
N HIS A 101 17.11 0.82 -11.27
CA HIS A 101 16.23 1.14 -12.39
C HIS A 101 14.77 1.39 -11.98
N LEU A 102 14.38 1.05 -10.75
CA LEU A 102 13.05 1.29 -10.17
C LEU A 102 13.08 2.34 -9.05
N ALA A 103 14.25 2.90 -8.73
CA ALA A 103 14.39 3.84 -7.63
C ALA A 103 13.54 5.11 -7.84
N GLU A 104 13.37 5.55 -9.09
CA GLU A 104 12.48 6.67 -9.40
C GLU A 104 11.00 6.34 -9.14
N PHE A 105 10.55 5.12 -9.49
CA PHE A 105 9.18 4.67 -9.20
C PHE A 105 8.91 4.62 -7.70
N PHE A 106 9.87 4.13 -6.92
CA PHE A 106 9.78 4.18 -5.46
C PHE A 106 9.63 5.62 -4.96
N ARG A 107 10.44 6.55 -5.48
CA ARG A 107 10.36 7.97 -5.08
C ARG A 107 9.02 8.61 -5.46
N TRP A 108 8.47 8.29 -6.63
CA TRP A 108 7.15 8.76 -7.05
C TRP A 108 6.09 8.36 -6.02
N TYR A 109 6.01 7.07 -5.67
CA TYR A 109 5.10 6.57 -4.64
C TYR A 109 5.39 7.18 -3.26
N ARG A 110 6.62 7.02 -2.77
CA ARG A 110 6.96 7.26 -1.36
C ARG A 110 6.82 8.72 -0.97
N TYR A 111 7.16 9.62 -1.89
CA TYR A 111 7.15 11.06 -1.66
C TYR A 111 6.03 11.76 -2.44
N GLU A 112 5.15 11.01 -3.09
CA GLU A 112 3.99 11.53 -3.84
C GLU A 112 4.37 12.64 -4.83
N THR A 113 5.51 12.51 -5.53
CA THR A 113 6.09 13.59 -6.35
C THR A 113 5.33 13.86 -7.64
N ASN A 114 4.39 13.00 -8.02
CA ASN A 114 3.54 13.14 -9.19
C ASN A 114 2.18 12.46 -8.98
N THR A 115 1.27 12.62 -9.94
CA THR A 115 -0.09 12.06 -9.91
C THR A 115 -0.09 10.53 -9.78
N VAL A 116 0.78 9.83 -10.50
CA VAL A 116 0.94 8.36 -10.40
C VAL A 116 1.28 7.93 -8.98
N GLY A 117 2.30 8.56 -8.40
CA GLY A 117 2.74 8.30 -7.04
C GLY A 117 1.66 8.56 -6.00
N ARG A 118 0.93 9.68 -6.16
CA ARG A 118 -0.21 10.04 -5.30
C ARG A 118 -1.36 9.01 -5.38
N ILE A 119 -1.67 8.49 -6.58
CA ILE A 119 -2.65 7.41 -6.76
C ILE A 119 -2.20 6.14 -6.02
N VAL A 120 -0.95 5.72 -6.21
CA VAL A 120 -0.43 4.49 -5.56
C VAL A 120 -0.36 4.66 -4.05
N ALA A 121 0.07 5.82 -3.56
CA ALA A 121 0.14 6.12 -2.13
C ALA A 121 -1.25 6.16 -1.47
N PHE A 122 -2.28 6.60 -2.20
CA PHE A 122 -3.67 6.49 -1.76
C PHE A 122 -4.15 5.03 -1.77
N ALA A 123 -3.89 4.29 -2.85
CA ALA A 123 -4.27 2.88 -3.01
C ALA A 123 -3.66 1.97 -1.93
N ASP A 124 -2.39 2.20 -1.54
CA ASP A 124 -1.70 1.49 -0.46
C ASP A 124 -2.38 1.68 0.91
N LYS A 125 -2.70 2.93 1.25
CA LYS A 125 -3.44 3.27 2.46
C LYS A 125 -4.86 2.70 2.43
N LEU A 126 -5.52 2.75 1.26
CA LEU A 126 -6.86 2.20 1.05
C LEU A 126 -6.88 0.67 1.17
N ALA A 127 -5.89 -0.04 0.61
CA ALA A 127 -5.73 -1.49 0.75
C ALA A 127 -5.66 -1.89 2.23
N THR A 128 -4.83 -1.18 2.99
CA THR A 128 -4.70 -1.39 4.44
C THR A 128 -6.01 -1.08 5.18
N LEU A 129 -6.75 -0.04 4.77
CA LEU A 129 -8.07 0.29 5.35
C LEU A 129 -9.10 -0.83 5.10
N ILE A 130 -9.25 -1.26 3.84
CA ILE A 130 -10.18 -2.32 3.45
C ILE A 130 -9.84 -3.61 4.20
N ARG A 131 -8.54 -3.93 4.33
CA ARG A 131 -8.08 -5.08 5.10
C ARG A 131 -8.40 -4.94 6.59
N ALA A 132 -8.20 -3.77 7.18
CA ALA A 132 -8.58 -3.50 8.57
C ALA A 132 -10.08 -3.73 8.80
N CYS A 133 -10.93 -3.24 7.90
CA CYS A 133 -12.38 -3.47 7.97
C CYS A 133 -12.74 -4.96 7.85
N ARG A 134 -12.05 -5.70 6.98
CA ARG A 134 -12.26 -7.15 6.84
C ARG A 134 -11.87 -7.90 8.13
N TYR A 135 -10.74 -7.56 8.74
CA TYR A 135 -10.32 -8.20 9.99
C TYR A 135 -11.23 -7.85 11.17
N SER A 136 -11.75 -6.62 11.23
CA SER A 136 -12.77 -6.21 12.21
C SER A 136 -14.03 -7.06 12.09
N GLN A 137 -14.51 -7.29 10.86
CA GLN A 137 -15.65 -8.19 10.61
C GLN A 137 -15.38 -9.65 11.01
N LEU A 138 -14.11 -10.06 11.09
CA LEU A 138 -13.69 -11.38 11.57
C LEU A 138 -13.44 -11.41 13.09
N GLY A 139 -13.68 -10.30 13.79
CA GLY A 139 -13.57 -10.20 15.25
C GLY A 139 -12.20 -9.75 15.77
N TYR A 140 -11.29 -9.32 14.91
CA TYR A 140 -9.99 -8.79 15.33
C TYR A 140 -10.08 -7.29 15.67
N PRO A 141 -9.30 -6.81 16.67
CA PRO A 141 -9.34 -5.41 17.10
C PRO A 141 -8.59 -4.50 16.12
N THR A 142 -9.27 -4.08 15.05
CA THR A 142 -8.69 -3.27 13.96
C THR A 142 -9.50 -2.02 13.63
N GLU A 143 -10.59 -1.74 14.37
CA GLU A 143 -11.48 -0.60 14.14
C GLU A 143 -10.78 0.75 14.37
N ASP A 144 -9.89 0.82 15.36
CA ASP A 144 -9.09 2.01 15.65
C ASP A 144 -8.17 2.37 14.47
N LEU A 145 -7.52 1.36 13.89
CA LEU A 145 -6.66 1.48 12.73
C LEU A 145 -7.49 1.90 11.51
N ALA A 146 -8.65 1.27 11.29
CA ALA A 146 -9.54 1.63 10.19
C ALA A 146 -9.98 3.10 10.28
N ARG A 147 -10.39 3.57 11.47
CA ARG A 147 -10.75 4.98 11.68
C ARG A 147 -9.57 5.94 11.47
N SER A 148 -8.37 5.55 11.90
CA SER A 148 -7.16 6.35 11.69
C SER A 148 -6.81 6.48 10.20
N LEU A 149 -6.88 5.37 9.46
CA LEU A 149 -6.61 5.35 8.02
C LEU A 149 -7.66 6.13 7.23
N TYR A 150 -8.94 5.98 7.57
CA TYR A 150 -10.02 6.77 6.98
C TYR A 150 -9.76 8.27 7.12
N LYS A 151 -9.41 8.74 8.32
CA LYS A 151 -9.05 10.16 8.54
C LYS A 151 -7.88 10.64 7.69
N LYS A 152 -6.86 9.79 7.50
CA LYS A 152 -5.71 10.13 6.63
C LYS A 152 -6.11 10.17 5.16
N LEU A 153 -6.96 9.25 4.72
CA LEU A 153 -7.45 9.18 3.34
C LEU A 153 -8.39 10.33 2.99
N MET A 154 -9.13 10.89 3.96
CA MET A 154 -9.92 12.11 3.75
C MET A 154 -9.08 13.34 3.37
N ALA A 155 -7.77 13.34 3.63
CA ALA A 155 -6.89 14.44 3.20
C ALA A 155 -6.57 14.41 1.69
N TYR A 156 -6.99 13.38 0.97
CA TYR A 156 -6.91 13.30 -0.49
C TYR A 156 -8.22 13.81 -1.10
N ASP A 157 -8.42 15.13 -1.10
CA ASP A 157 -9.66 15.76 -1.56
C ASP A 157 -10.06 15.28 -2.98
N ASP A 158 -9.07 15.15 -3.86
CA ASP A 158 -9.25 14.70 -5.26
C ASP A 158 -9.80 13.26 -5.36
N PHE A 159 -9.69 12.46 -4.29
CA PHE A 159 -10.10 11.06 -4.23
C PHE A 159 -11.23 10.81 -3.23
N ALA A 160 -11.88 11.85 -2.68
CA ALA A 160 -12.94 11.70 -1.68
C ALA A 160 -14.08 10.79 -2.16
N HIS A 161 -14.57 11.01 -3.38
CA HIS A 161 -15.64 10.21 -3.99
C HIS A 161 -15.23 8.74 -4.25
N ILE A 162 -13.92 8.49 -4.43
CA ILE A 162 -13.36 7.14 -4.56
C ILE A 162 -13.34 6.47 -3.18
N LEU A 163 -12.89 7.20 -2.15
CA LEU A 163 -12.88 6.72 -0.78
C LEU A 163 -14.29 6.30 -0.33
N ASP A 164 -15.29 7.13 -0.57
CA ASP A 164 -16.70 6.85 -0.23
C ASP A 164 -17.21 5.56 -0.89
N TYR A 165 -16.87 5.35 -2.16
CA TYR A 165 -17.24 4.13 -2.88
C TYR A 165 -16.65 2.87 -2.23
N TYR A 166 -15.37 2.89 -1.88
CA TYR A 166 -14.72 1.72 -1.27
C TYR A 166 -15.13 1.51 0.18
N VAL A 167 -15.28 2.58 0.97
CA VAL A 167 -15.73 2.51 2.37
C VAL A 167 -17.14 1.96 2.46
N SER A 168 -18.08 2.46 1.65
CA SER A 168 -19.46 1.95 1.63
C SER A 168 -19.52 0.46 1.26
N LYS A 169 -18.62 -0.01 0.38
CA LYS A 169 -18.57 -1.40 -0.06
C LYS A 169 -17.93 -2.35 0.95
N TYR A 170 -16.83 -1.96 1.59
CA TYR A 170 -15.99 -2.86 2.39
C TYR A 170 -16.05 -2.62 3.90
N CYS A 171 -16.44 -1.42 4.34
CA CYS A 171 -16.33 -0.97 5.72
C CYS A 171 -17.70 -0.61 6.31
N ARG A 172 -18.53 -1.63 6.59
CA ARG A 172 -19.85 -1.42 7.22
C ARG A 172 -19.73 -0.69 8.56
N GLY A 173 -20.42 0.44 8.71
CA GLY A 173 -20.44 1.21 9.96
C GLY A 173 -19.21 2.10 10.19
N LEU A 174 -18.33 2.22 9.20
CA LEU A 174 -17.22 3.17 9.19
C LEU A 174 -17.65 4.48 8.49
N SER A 175 -18.63 5.16 9.07
CA SER A 175 -19.12 6.48 8.66
C SER A 175 -19.61 7.24 9.89
#